data_AF-A0A2E4F0D3-F1
#
_entry.id   AF-A0A2E4F0D3-F1
#
_cell.length_a   1.000
_cell.length_b   1.000
_cell.length_c   1.000
_cell.angle_alpha   90.00
_cell.angle_beta   90.00
_cell.angle_gamma   90.00
#
_symmetry.space_group_name_H-M   'P 1'
#
loop_
_entity.id
_entity.type
_entity.pdbx_description
1 polymer ?
#
loop_
_entity_poly.entity_id
_entity_poly.type
_entity_poly.pdbx_seq_one_letter_code
_entity_poly.pdbx_strand_id
1 'polypeptide(L)'
;MKISQISEYSLPSDGGLPPLQAMIYEELMRRPDEVFEYQGDELIKTFPRLKRSALNWSLWLLAKTGHVGKMRVRVNGRLTTVYGAHIAIAALKNKMGITEEKNMTESLDAYGT
;
A
#
# COMPACT_ATOMS: atom_id res chain seq x y z
N MET A 1 -21.41 24.93 4.58
CA MET A 1 -20.11 24.31 4.20
C MET A 1 -20.40 23.26 3.14
N LYS A 2 -19.92 23.45 1.91
CA LYS A 2 -20.15 22.54 0.78
C LYS A 2 -18.89 21.69 0.62
N ILE A 3 -18.99 20.40 0.92
CA ILE A 3 -17.90 19.44 0.64
C ILE A 3 -17.92 19.24 -0.87
N SER A 4 -17.15 20.06 -1.58
CA SER A 4 -16.99 19.92 -3.02
C SER A 4 -16.03 18.78 -3.30
N GLN A 5 -16.59 17.69 -3.83
CA GLN A 5 -15.93 16.71 -4.69
C GLN A 5 -14.72 16.00 -4.08
N ILE A 6 -14.97 14.80 -3.55
CA ILE A 6 -13.97 13.73 -3.58
C ILE A 6 -13.77 13.45 -5.08
N SER A 7 -12.72 14.05 -5.64
CA SER A 7 -12.37 13.98 -7.06
C SER A 7 -12.47 12.53 -7.55
N GLU A 8 -13.38 12.29 -8.49
CA GLU A 8 -13.39 11.08 -9.28
C GLU A 8 -12.03 10.95 -9.95
N TYR A 9 -11.42 9.78 -9.76
CA TYR A 9 -10.06 9.42 -10.16
C TYR A 9 -9.76 9.81 -11.61
N SER A 10 -9.24 11.01 -11.80
CA SER A 10 -8.57 11.40 -13.03
C SER A 10 -7.17 10.79 -12.95
N LEU A 11 -7.05 9.51 -13.30
CA LEU A 11 -5.77 8.99 -13.76
C LEU A 11 -5.32 9.92 -14.90
N PRO A 12 -4.04 10.33 -14.95
CA PRO A 12 -3.52 11.04 -16.11
C PRO A 12 -3.91 10.27 -17.38
N SER A 13 -4.41 10.97 -18.40
CA SER A 13 -4.92 10.41 -19.66
C SER A 13 -3.90 9.58 -20.46
N ASP A 14 -2.69 9.38 -19.91
CA ASP A 14 -1.55 8.66 -20.48
C ASP A 14 -1.09 7.47 -19.60
N GLY A 15 -2.00 6.87 -18.82
CA GLY A 15 -1.81 5.56 -18.18
C GLY A 15 -0.77 5.49 -17.04
N GLY A 16 -0.18 6.62 -16.64
CA GLY A 16 0.84 6.68 -15.59
C GLY A 16 0.29 6.91 -14.19
N LEU A 17 1.06 6.50 -13.17
CA LEU A 17 0.81 6.86 -11.78
C LEU A 17 0.92 8.37 -11.57
N PRO A 18 0.05 9.01 -10.75
CA PRO A 18 0.26 10.38 -10.31
C PRO A 18 1.67 10.58 -9.72
N PRO A 19 2.31 11.76 -9.88
CA PRO A 19 3.73 11.94 -9.56
C PRO A 19 4.15 11.48 -8.16
N LEU A 20 3.33 11.79 -7.13
CA LEU A 20 3.59 11.32 -5.77
C LEU A 20 3.55 9.79 -5.65
N GLN A 21 2.57 9.16 -6.29
CA GLN A 21 2.42 7.70 -6.27
C GLN A 21 3.55 7.03 -7.06
N ALA A 22 3.97 7.61 -8.19
CA ALA A 22 5.13 7.16 -8.95
C ALA A 22 6.39 7.19 -8.10
N MET A 23 6.68 8.31 -7.41
CA MET A 23 7.83 8.41 -6.51
C MET A 23 7.81 7.38 -5.39
N ILE A 24 6.65 7.13 -4.78
CA ILE A 24 6.52 6.12 -3.72
C ILE A 24 6.69 4.71 -4.30
N TYR A 25 6.11 4.43 -5.46
CA TYR A 25 6.26 3.16 -6.15
C TYR A 25 7.72 2.88 -6.49
N GLU A 26 8.43 3.84 -7.09
CA GLU A 26 9.85 3.73 -7.42
C GLU A 26 10.71 3.45 -6.18
N GLU A 27 10.40 4.07 -5.05
CA GLU A 27 11.11 3.82 -3.80
C GLU A 27 10.90 2.39 -3.29
N LEU A 28 9.67 1.87 -3.38
CA LEU A 28 9.36 0.48 -3.04
C LEU A 28 10.03 -0.51 -4.00
N MET A 29 10.15 -0.15 -5.28
CA MET A 29 10.86 -0.98 -6.27
C MET A 29 12.38 -0.92 -6.10
N ARG A 30 12.94 0.17 -5.56
CA ARG A 30 14.37 0.27 -5.23
C ARG A 30 14.78 -0.66 -4.09
N ARG A 31 13.84 -1.02 -3.22
CA ARG A 31 14.02 -1.92 -2.08
C ARG A 31 13.06 -3.12 -2.19
N PRO A 32 13.22 -3.96 -3.23
CA PRO A 32 12.19 -4.90 -3.63
C PRO A 32 12.08 -6.11 -2.69
N ASP A 33 12.98 -6.25 -1.73
CA ASP A 33 13.01 -7.27 -0.68
C ASP A 33 12.52 -6.75 0.69
N GLU A 34 12.25 -5.45 0.81
CA GLU A 34 11.76 -4.81 2.04
C GLU A 34 10.23 -4.67 2.06
N VAL A 35 9.68 -4.66 3.27
CA VAL A 35 8.28 -4.30 3.54
C VAL A 35 8.22 -3.19 4.57
N PHE A 36 7.28 -2.28 4.40
CA PHE A 36 7.13 -1.10 5.24
C PHE A 36 5.79 -1.12 5.97
N GLU A 37 5.82 -0.84 7.27
CA GLU A 37 4.63 -0.77 8.09
C GLU A 37 3.74 0.43 7.74
N TYR A 38 2.44 0.21 7.80
CA TYR A 38 1.45 1.28 7.81
C TYR A 38 1.68 2.17 9.03
N GLN A 39 1.76 3.49 8.81
CA GLN A 39 2.19 4.45 9.82
C GLN A 39 3.62 4.23 10.36
N GLY A 40 4.46 3.42 9.72
CA GLY A 40 5.86 3.26 10.08
C GLY A 40 6.71 4.50 9.74
N ASP A 41 7.83 4.64 10.43
CA ASP A 41 8.75 5.78 10.25
C ASP A 41 9.78 5.59 9.14
N GLU A 42 10.08 4.35 8.77
CA GLU A 42 11.16 4.04 7.84
C GLU A 42 10.92 4.62 6.44
N LEU A 43 9.72 4.43 5.88
CA LEU A 43 9.42 4.93 4.54
C LEU A 43 9.22 6.45 4.49
N ILE A 44 8.62 7.04 5.54
CA ILE A 44 8.36 8.49 5.57
C ILE A 44 9.66 9.31 5.69
N LYS A 45 10.72 8.77 6.31
CA LYS A 45 12.04 9.40 6.36
C LYS A 45 12.64 9.62 4.97
N THR A 46 12.31 8.77 3.99
CA THR A 46 12.75 8.92 2.59
C THR A 46 12.05 10.09 1.88
N PHE A 47 10.93 10.58 2.41
CA PHE A 47 10.15 11.68 1.85
C PHE A 47 10.00 12.83 2.86
N PRO A 48 11.06 13.61 3.14
CA PRO A 48 11.10 14.57 4.25
C PRO A 48 10.04 15.69 4.16
N ARG A 49 9.47 15.95 2.97
CA ARG A 49 8.42 16.96 2.76
C ARG A 49 7.01 16.37 2.64
N LEU A 50 6.88 15.05 2.70
CA LEU A 50 5.61 14.35 2.55
C LEU A 50 4.90 14.22 3.89
N LYS A 51 3.59 14.47 3.91
CA LYS A 51 2.77 14.20 5.09
C LYS A 51 2.49 12.70 5.19
N ARG A 52 2.53 12.15 6.41
CA ARG A 52 2.24 10.72 6.67
C ARG A 52 0.88 10.27 6.13
N SER A 53 -0.15 11.12 6.24
CA SER A 53 -1.48 10.81 5.69
C SER A 53 -1.47 10.65 4.17
N ALA A 54 -0.73 11.49 3.45
CA ALA A 54 -0.57 11.39 2.01
C ALA A 54 0.22 10.15 1.59
N LEU A 55 1.27 9.79 2.35
CA LEU A 55 2.00 8.53 2.15
C LEU A 55 1.06 7.33 2.33
N ASN A 56 0.35 7.26 3.46
CA ASN A 56 -0.56 6.16 3.77
C ASN A 56 -1.67 6.01 2.73
N TRP A 57 -2.26 7.12 2.28
CA TRP A 57 -3.26 7.10 1.22
C TRP A 57 -2.68 6.57 -0.09
N SER A 58 -1.48 7.03 -0.46
CA SER A 58 -0.81 6.58 -1.68
C SER A 58 -0.46 5.09 -1.63
N LEU A 59 0.02 4.59 -0.49
CA LEU A 59 0.29 3.15 -0.30
C LEU A 59 -0.98 2.31 -0.43
N TRP A 60 -2.06 2.74 0.22
CA TRP A 60 -3.36 2.07 0.09
C TRP A 60 -3.82 2.04 -1.36
N LEU A 61 -3.71 3.16 -2.07
CA LEU A 61 -4.17 3.27 -3.45
C LEU A 61 -3.31 2.47 -4.42
N LEU A 62 -1.99 2.50 -4.28
CA LEU A 62 -1.05 1.67 -5.04
C LEU A 62 -1.36 0.18 -4.85
N ALA A 63 -1.68 -0.24 -3.62
CA ALA A 63 -2.07 -1.62 -3.36
C ALA A 63 -3.44 -1.97 -3.94
N LYS A 64 -4.42 -1.05 -3.81
CA LYS A 64 -5.77 -1.21 -4.36
C LYS A 64 -5.75 -1.33 -5.89
N THR A 65 -4.83 -0.65 -6.55
CA THR A 65 -4.65 -0.66 -8.00
C THR A 65 -3.67 -1.75 -8.49
N GLY A 66 -3.16 -2.61 -7.59
CA GLY A 66 -2.31 -3.75 -7.97
C GLY A 66 -0.85 -3.42 -8.26
N HIS A 67 -0.39 -2.18 -8.07
CA HIS A 67 1.00 -1.79 -8.29
C HIS A 67 1.95 -2.38 -7.24
N VAL A 68 1.48 -2.56 -6.01
CA VAL A 68 2.26 -3.11 -4.90
C VAL A 68 1.45 -4.12 -4.10
N GLY A 69 2.13 -4.96 -3.33
CA GLY A 69 1.48 -5.91 -2.44
C GLY A 69 1.19 -5.29 -1.07
N LYS A 70 0.23 -5.87 -0.36
CA LYS A 70 -0.01 -5.59 1.06
C LYS A 70 -0.30 -6.88 1.82
N MET A 71 0.00 -6.88 3.11
CA MET A 71 -0.29 -8.01 3.99
C MET A 71 -0.53 -7.54 5.42
N ARG A 72 -1.42 -8.22 6.16
CA ARG A 72 -1.53 -8.03 7.61
C ARG A 72 -0.61 -9.02 8.32
N VAL A 73 0.24 -8.51 9.19
CA VAL A 73 1.20 -9.31 9.98
C VAL A 73 1.20 -8.84 11.43
N ARG A 74 1.56 -9.74 12.34
CA ARG A 74 1.70 -9.42 13.76
C ARG A 74 3.17 -9.09 14.05
N VAL A 75 3.46 -7.84 14.37
CA VAL A 75 4.79 -7.35 14.76
C VAL A 75 4.72 -6.95 16.22
N ASN A 76 5.58 -7.52 17.06
CA ASN A 76 5.60 -7.26 18.52
C ASN A 76 4.21 -7.40 19.18
N GLY A 77 3.45 -8.43 18.79
CA GLY A 77 2.10 -8.69 19.30
C GLY A 77 0.99 -7.84 18.69
N ARG A 78 1.32 -6.75 17.97
CA ARG A 78 0.37 -5.85 17.31
C ARG A 78 0.13 -6.26 15.87
N LEU A 79 -1.14 -6.35 15.48
CA LEU A 79 -1.53 -6.59 14.09
C LEU A 79 -1.39 -5.29 13.29
N THR A 80 -0.50 -5.26 12.30
CA THR A 80 -0.23 -4.13 11.44
C THR A 80 -0.36 -4.52 9.96
N THR A 81 -0.60 -3.54 9.10
CA THR A 81 -0.56 -3.75 7.64
C THR A 81 0.83 -3.34 7.15
N VAL A 82 1.44 -4.16 6.30
CA VAL A 82 2.70 -3.83 5.62
C VAL A 82 2.48 -3.72 4.12
N TYR A 83 3.28 -2.90 3.47
CA TYR A 83 3.28 -2.65 2.03
C TYR A 83 4.69 -2.89 1.48
N GLY A 84 4.80 -3.41 0.26
CA GLY A 84 6.08 -3.63 -0.39
C GLY A 84 5.90 -4.12 -1.82
N ALA A 85 7.00 -4.35 -2.52
CA ALA A 85 6.94 -5.01 -3.82
C ALA A 85 6.23 -6.38 -3.69
N HIS A 86 5.60 -6.84 -4.76
CA HIS A 86 4.92 -8.14 -4.76
C HIS A 86 5.85 -9.28 -4.34
N ILE A 87 7.12 -9.22 -4.77
CA ILE A 87 8.13 -10.21 -4.39
C ILE A 87 8.48 -10.15 -2.89
N ALA A 88 8.56 -8.96 -2.28
CA ALA A 88 8.77 -8.80 -0.84
C ALA A 88 7.61 -9.40 -0.04
N ILE A 89 6.37 -9.15 -0.48
CA ILE A 89 5.18 -9.67 0.18
C ILE A 89 5.09 -11.19 0.01
N ALA A 90 5.42 -11.73 -1.17
CA ALA A 90 5.48 -13.17 -1.38
C ALA A 90 6.57 -13.84 -0.50
N ALA A 91 7.76 -13.23 -0.43
CA ALA A 91 8.83 -13.70 0.46
C ALA A 91 8.40 -13.67 1.93
N LEU A 92 7.67 -12.63 2.35
CA LEU A 92 7.12 -12.52 3.70
C LEU A 92 6.06 -13.60 3.99
N LYS A 93 5.14 -13.88 3.05
CA LYS A 93 4.15 -14.96 3.17
C LYS A 93 4.83 -16.31 3.35
N ASN A 94 5.84 -16.61 2.53
CA ASN A 94 6.61 -17.84 2.62
C ASN A 94 7.32 -17.98 3.98
N LYS A 95 7.95 -16.90 4.48
CA LYS A 95 8.59 -16.88 5.82
C LYS A 95 7.58 -17.11 6.95
N MET A 96 6.34 -16.65 6.78
CA MET A 96 5.26 -16.83 7.75
C MET A 96 4.53 -18.19 7.61
N GLY A 97 4.91 -19.03 6.64
CA GLY A 97 4.25 -20.31 6.37
C GLY A 97 2.82 -20.17 5.83
N ILE A 98 2.46 -19.00 5.30
CA ILE A 98 1.14 -18.74 4.73
C ILE A 98 1.18 -19.14 3.26
N THR A 99 0.75 -20.36 2.97
CA THR A 99 0.48 -20.82 1.61
C THR A 99 -0.91 -20.31 1.23
N GLU A 100 -1.07 -19.69 0.05
CA GLU A 100 -2.34 -19.09 -0.36
C GLU A 100 -3.44 -20.15 -0.58
N GLU A 101 -4.12 -20.53 0.50
CA GLU A 101 -5.47 -21.07 0.43
C GLU A 101 -6.41 -20.08 1.11
N LYS A 102 -7.35 -19.55 0.31
CA LYS A 102 -8.46 -18.65 0.68
C LYS A 102 -8.07 -17.25 1.12
N ASN A 103 -8.25 -16.28 0.21
CA ASN A 103 -8.82 -14.96 0.55
C ASN A 103 -9.33 -14.25 -0.71
N MET A 104 -10.30 -14.89 -1.39
CA MET A 104 -11.08 -14.26 -2.47
C MET A 104 -12.49 -13.85 -1.98
N THR A 105 -12.69 -13.74 -0.66
CA THR A 105 -14.03 -13.54 -0.07
C THR A 105 -14.15 -12.28 0.82
N GLU A 106 -13.08 -11.67 1.31
CA GLU A 106 -13.20 -10.51 2.23
C GLU A 106 -13.29 -9.13 1.54
N SER A 107 -13.22 -9.05 0.21
CA SER A 107 -13.31 -7.78 -0.53
C SER A 107 -14.71 -7.39 -0.99
N LEU A 108 -15.73 -8.22 -0.77
CA LEU A 108 -17.12 -7.95 -1.18
C LEU A 108 -18.03 -7.44 -0.04
N ASP A 109 -17.66 -7.64 1.24
CA ASP A 109 -18.59 -7.39 2.35
C ASP A 109 -18.32 -6.09 3.14
N ALA A 110 -17.26 -5.34 2.82
CA ALA A 110 -16.87 -4.15 3.60
C ALA A 110 -17.41 -2.80 3.07
N TYR A 111 -18.19 -2.81 1.98
CA TYR A 111 -18.86 -1.62 1.44
C TYR A 111 -20.33 -1.92 1.13
N GLY A 112 -21.06 -2.38 2.15
CA GLY A 112 -22.51 -2.48 2.13
C GLY A 112 -23.16 -1.12 2.40
N THR A 113 -23.91 -0.68 1.38
CA THR A 113 -25.04 0.28 1.33
C THR A 113 -24.85 1.70 1.86
#